data_AF-A0AAE1PWR4-F1
#
_entry.id   AF-A0AAE1PWR4-F1
#
_cell.length_a   1.000
_cell.length_b   1.000
_cell.length_c   1.000
_cell.angle_alpha   90.00
_cell.angle_beta   90.00
_cell.angle_gamma   90.00
#
_symmetry.space_group_name_H-M   'P 1'
#
loop_
_entity.id
_entity.type
_entity.pdbx_description
1 polymer ?
#
loop_
_entity_poly.entity_id
_entity_poly.type
_entity_poly.pdbx_seq_one_letter_code
_entity_poly.pdbx_strand_id
1 'polypeptide(L)'
;MYCTRFFEETRIRTGTAAERKYSAWLRFKRNPTLRNKTLHREACRSMTATSMWAQRRWENDLRSKLCGPGVGSKTWWSLIKERQGTSHQETIPPLTRLDGTTATSSKEKADLLADIFATKMTVADPNRPPPQLAQEYDQEITMVEVTQGKVEHLLRAVDVRKASGPDDVSPQVLRHCSIRV
;
A
#
# COMPACT_ATOMS: atom_id res chain seq x y z
N MET A 1 -21.18 7.00 11.85
CA MET A 1 -19.96 7.00 12.69
C MET A 1 -19.63 5.65 13.34
N TYR A 2 -20.26 4.53 12.93
CA TYR A 2 -19.96 3.19 13.49
C TYR A 2 -19.01 2.34 12.63
N CYS A 3 -18.92 2.60 11.31
CA CYS A 3 -18.20 1.74 10.36
C CYS A 3 -16.67 1.69 10.59
N THR A 4 -16.03 2.81 10.94
CA THR A 4 -14.57 2.90 11.09
C THR A 4 -14.06 2.13 12.32
N ARG A 5 -14.75 2.20 13.45
CA ARG A 5 -14.37 1.49 14.69
C ARG A 5 -14.45 -0.04 14.55
N PHE A 6 -15.35 -0.55 13.71
CA PHE A 6 -15.54 -1.98 13.45
C PHE A 6 -14.44 -2.58 12.56
N PHE A 7 -14.04 -1.87 11.51
CA PHE A 7 -12.92 -2.29 10.67
C PHE A 7 -11.59 -2.24 11.46
N GLU A 8 -11.42 -1.24 12.33
CA GLU A 8 -10.26 -1.15 13.21
C GLU A 8 -10.15 -2.36 14.15
N GLU A 9 -11.24 -2.77 14.82
CA GLU A 9 -11.19 -3.87 15.80
C GLU A 9 -10.87 -5.22 15.14
N THR A 10 -11.51 -5.53 14.01
CA THR A 10 -11.26 -6.76 13.25
C THR A 10 -9.84 -6.80 12.69
N ARG A 11 -9.34 -5.66 12.19
CA ARG A 11 -7.96 -5.50 11.74
C ARG A 11 -6.94 -5.65 12.88
N ILE A 12 -7.18 -5.05 14.05
CA ILE A 12 -6.30 -5.17 15.21
C ILE A 12 -6.25 -6.63 15.70
N ARG A 13 -7.40 -7.30 15.82
CA ARG A 13 -7.44 -8.70 16.30
C ARG A 13 -6.76 -9.66 15.33
N THR A 14 -6.99 -9.51 14.02
CA THR A 14 -6.34 -10.36 13.02
C THR A 14 -4.84 -10.07 12.91
N GLY A 15 -4.44 -8.80 12.98
CA GLY A 15 -3.05 -8.35 13.01
C GLY A 15 -2.28 -8.92 14.21
N THR A 16 -2.81 -8.75 15.43
CA THR A 16 -2.19 -9.30 16.64
C THR A 16 -2.09 -10.83 16.63
N ALA A 17 -3.08 -11.54 16.07
CA ALA A 17 -3.02 -13.00 15.92
C ALA A 17 -1.95 -13.43 14.90
N ALA A 18 -1.79 -12.67 13.80
CA ALA A 18 -0.75 -12.91 12.80
C ALA A 18 0.66 -12.67 13.37
N GLU A 19 0.86 -11.58 14.12
CA GLU A 19 2.11 -11.27 14.81
C GLU A 19 2.48 -12.37 15.81
N ARG A 20 1.53 -12.81 16.64
CA ARG A 20 1.75 -13.92 17.60
C ARG A 20 2.16 -15.21 16.92
N LYS A 21 1.53 -15.56 15.80
CA LYS A 21 1.94 -16.72 14.98
C LYS A 21 3.37 -16.56 14.46
N TYR A 22 3.71 -15.38 13.95
CA TYR A 22 5.03 -15.09 13.41
C TYR A 22 6.12 -15.13 14.49
N SER A 23 5.89 -14.49 15.64
CA SER A 23 6.82 -14.54 16.77
C SER A 23 7.01 -15.96 17.30
N ALA A 24 5.93 -16.76 17.39
CA ALA A 24 6.03 -18.16 17.80
C ALA A 24 6.80 -19.02 16.78
N TRP A 25 6.64 -18.74 15.48
CA TRP A 25 7.41 -19.38 14.42
C TRP A 25 8.91 -19.03 14.51
N LEU A 26 9.27 -17.75 14.68
CA LEU A 26 10.66 -17.32 14.87
C LEU A 26 11.29 -18.00 16.09
N ARG A 27 10.54 -18.07 17.21
CA ARG A 27 10.99 -18.75 18.44
C ARG A 27 11.25 -20.24 18.22
N PHE A 28 10.36 -20.92 17.49
CA PHE A 28 10.55 -22.33 17.15
C PHE A 28 11.72 -22.54 16.19
N LYS A 29 11.88 -21.67 15.17
CA LYS A 29 12.99 -21.73 14.22
C LYS A 29 14.35 -21.53 14.89
N ARG A 30 14.43 -20.59 15.85
CA ARG A 30 15.66 -20.31 16.61
C ARG A 30 15.99 -21.43 17.61
N ASN A 31 14.98 -22.06 18.21
CA ASN A 31 15.19 -23.12 19.20
C ASN A 31 14.09 -24.22 19.07
N PRO A 32 14.36 -25.31 18.33
CA PRO A 32 13.36 -26.31 17.99
C PRO A 32 13.11 -27.30 19.13
N THR A 33 12.34 -26.86 20.14
CA THR A 33 11.86 -27.70 21.25
C THR A 33 10.41 -28.13 21.05
N LEU A 34 9.99 -29.23 21.69
CA LEU A 34 8.59 -29.67 21.71
C LEU A 34 7.65 -28.58 22.24
N ARG A 35 8.08 -27.85 23.28
CA ARG A 35 7.36 -26.71 23.84
C ARG A 35 7.16 -25.60 22.80
N ASN A 36 8.22 -25.17 22.11
CA ASN A 36 8.11 -24.11 21.10
C ASN A 36 7.27 -24.54 19.88
N LYS A 37 7.35 -25.83 19.50
CA LYS A 37 6.48 -26.42 18.45
C LYS A 37 5.01 -26.37 18.83
N THR A 38 4.70 -26.65 20.11
CA THR A 38 3.34 -26.61 20.64
C THR A 38 2.79 -25.18 20.65
N LEU A 39 3.58 -24.21 21.14
CA LEU A 39 3.23 -22.79 21.12
C LEU A 39 2.96 -22.26 19.70
N HIS A 40 3.77 -22.65 18.72
CA HIS A 40 3.53 -22.26 17.33
C HIS A 40 2.22 -22.86 16.78
N ARG A 41 1.94 -24.13 17.07
CA ARG A 41 0.67 -24.77 16.68
C ARG A 41 -0.55 -24.09 17.30
N GLU A 42 -0.48 -23.75 18.58
CA GLU A 42 -1.53 -23.01 19.28
C GLU A 42 -1.76 -21.63 18.64
N ALA A 43 -0.68 -20.90 18.34
CA ALA A 43 -0.77 -19.62 17.66
C ALA A 43 -1.38 -19.74 16.24
N CYS A 44 -1.06 -20.80 15.50
CA CYS A 44 -1.71 -21.11 14.22
C CYS A 44 -3.22 -21.35 14.39
N ARG A 45 -3.63 -22.17 15.36
CA ARG A 45 -5.07 -22.41 15.62
C ARG A 45 -5.78 -21.12 16.04
N SER A 46 -5.14 -20.31 16.86
CA SER A 46 -5.66 -19.01 17.30
C SER A 46 -5.85 -18.04 16.13
N MET A 47 -4.89 -17.97 15.20
CA MET A 47 -5.02 -17.19 13.97
C MET A 47 -6.21 -17.67 13.13
N THR A 48 -6.31 -18.98 12.88
CA THR A 48 -7.42 -19.55 12.09
C THR A 48 -8.77 -19.26 12.74
N ALA A 49 -8.88 -19.44 14.06
CA ALA A 49 -10.10 -19.13 14.82
C ALA A 49 -10.47 -17.64 14.73
N THR A 50 -9.49 -16.74 14.81
CA THR A 50 -9.69 -15.29 14.72
C THR A 50 -10.14 -14.89 13.32
N SER A 51 -9.55 -15.47 12.27
CA SER A 51 -9.97 -15.24 10.88
C SER A 51 -11.40 -15.72 10.63
N MET A 52 -11.76 -16.92 11.10
CA MET A 52 -13.12 -17.44 11.00
C MET A 52 -14.12 -16.58 11.77
N TRP A 53 -13.77 -16.11 12.97
CA TRP A 53 -14.60 -15.19 13.74
C TRP A 53 -14.83 -13.88 12.98
N ALA A 54 -13.77 -13.30 12.38
CA ALA A 54 -13.87 -12.06 11.62
C ALA A 54 -14.81 -12.23 10.40
N GLN A 55 -14.67 -13.34 9.66
CA GLN A 55 -15.56 -13.68 8.55
C GLN A 55 -17.02 -13.80 9.00
N ARG A 56 -17.29 -14.63 10.02
CA ARG A 56 -18.65 -14.83 10.56
C ARG A 56 -19.26 -13.52 11.07
N ARG A 57 -18.45 -12.68 11.72
CA ARG A 57 -18.91 -11.39 12.23
C ARG A 57 -19.30 -10.45 11.10
N TRP A 58 -18.49 -10.38 10.04
CA TRP A 58 -18.82 -9.60 8.83
C TRP A 58 -20.10 -10.13 8.17
N GLU A 59 -20.27 -11.44 8.04
CA GLU A 59 -21.48 -12.05 7.48
C GLU A 59 -22.74 -11.71 8.30
N ASN A 60 -22.63 -11.75 9.63
CA ASN A 60 -23.74 -11.39 10.53
C ASN A 60 -24.09 -9.92 10.44
N ASP A 61 -23.10 -9.02 10.36
CA ASP A 61 -23.32 -7.59 10.17
C ASP A 61 -23.99 -7.30 8.82
N LEU A 62 -23.53 -7.96 7.75
CA LEU A 62 -24.14 -7.86 6.43
C LEU A 62 -25.59 -8.37 6.43
N ARG A 63 -25.86 -9.51 7.08
CA ARG A 63 -27.22 -10.04 7.25
C ARG A 63 -28.11 -9.06 8.02
N SER A 64 -27.60 -8.48 9.11
CA SER A 64 -28.34 -7.48 9.89
C SER A 64 -28.65 -6.24 9.06
N LYS A 65 -27.72 -5.81 8.19
CA LYS A 65 -27.90 -4.67 7.27
C LYS A 65 -28.85 -4.96 6.12
N LEU A 66 -29.01 -6.23 5.71
CA LEU A 66 -29.95 -6.62 4.65
C LEU A 66 -31.37 -6.87 5.19
N CYS A 67 -31.49 -7.43 6.39
CA CYS A 67 -32.76 -7.80 7.01
C CYS A 67 -33.31 -6.74 8.00
N GLY A 68 -32.58 -5.65 8.22
CA GLY A 68 -32.97 -4.60 9.16
C GLY A 68 -34.23 -3.84 8.71
N PRO A 69 -35.06 -3.36 9.64
CA PRO A 69 -36.18 -2.48 9.28
C PRO A 69 -35.63 -1.17 8.67
N GLY A 70 -36.17 -0.77 7.52
CA GLY A 70 -35.82 0.53 6.88
C GLY A 70 -34.60 0.52 5.96
N VAL A 71 -34.16 -0.64 5.46
CA VAL A 71 -33.11 -0.69 4.43
C VAL A 71 -33.62 -0.07 3.14
N GLY A 72 -33.19 1.16 2.86
CA GLY A 72 -33.55 1.85 1.63
C GLY A 72 -33.05 1.12 0.39
N SER A 73 -33.81 1.20 -0.71
CA SER A 73 -33.51 0.56 -2.00
C SER A 73 -32.05 0.73 -2.45
N LYS A 74 -31.49 1.95 -2.30
CA LYS A 74 -30.09 2.24 -2.63
C LYS A 74 -29.09 1.41 -1.81
N THR A 75 -29.29 1.32 -0.50
CA THR A 75 -28.42 0.56 0.41
C THR A 75 -28.51 -0.93 0.09
N TRP A 76 -29.72 -1.42 -0.15
CA TRP A 76 -29.95 -2.81 -0.55
C TRP A 76 -29.20 -3.15 -1.85
N TRP A 77 -29.40 -2.36 -2.92
CA TRP A 77 -28.72 -2.57 -4.20
C TRP A 77 -27.20 -2.43 -4.10
N SER A 78 -26.69 -1.53 -3.25
CA SER A 78 -25.25 -1.40 -3.02
C SER A 78 -24.65 -2.66 -2.40
N LEU A 79 -25.26 -3.17 -1.33
CA LEU A 79 -24.80 -4.38 -0.64
C LEU A 79 -24.89 -5.63 -1.52
N ILE A 80 -25.96 -5.74 -2.33
CA ILE A 80 -26.13 -6.83 -3.29
C ILE A 80 -25.06 -6.77 -4.39
N LYS A 81 -24.78 -5.59 -4.95
CA LYS A 81 -23.72 -5.42 -5.95
C LYS A 81 -22.32 -5.71 -5.40
N GLU A 82 -22.05 -5.31 -4.17
CA GLU A 82 -20.81 -5.68 -3.46
C GLU A 82 -20.68 -7.20 -3.32
N ARG A 83 -21.75 -7.89 -2.91
CA ARG A 83 -21.80 -9.36 -2.81
C ARG A 83 -21.64 -10.07 -4.15
N GLN A 84 -22.19 -9.51 -5.22
CA GLN A 84 -22.09 -10.04 -6.58
C GLN A 84 -20.73 -9.73 -7.24
N GLY A 85 -19.84 -8.97 -6.56
CA GLY A 85 -18.57 -8.55 -7.12
C GLY A 85 -18.70 -7.48 -8.21
N THR A 86 -19.90 -6.95 -8.45
CA THR A 86 -20.21 -5.93 -9.46
C THR A 86 -20.03 -4.50 -8.94
N SER A 87 -19.68 -4.34 -7.67
CA SER A 87 -19.33 -3.04 -7.08
C SER A 87 -17.96 -2.53 -7.50
N HIS A 88 -17.10 -3.39 -8.07
CA HIS A 88 -15.79 -2.97 -8.55
C HIS A 88 -15.92 -2.40 -9.95
N GLN A 89 -15.81 -1.06 -10.06
CA GLN A 89 -15.40 -0.48 -11.33
C GLN A 89 -13.90 -0.74 -11.48
N GLU A 90 -13.53 -1.58 -12.43
CA GLU A 90 -12.12 -1.71 -12.79
C GLU A 90 -11.63 -0.38 -13.36
N THR A 91 -10.65 0.24 -12.70
CA THR A 91 -10.07 1.53 -13.13
C THR A 91 -9.41 1.42 -14.51
N ILE A 92 -8.95 0.23 -14.86
CA ILE A 92 -8.31 -0.06 -16.15
C ILE A 92 -9.33 -0.81 -17.02
N PRO A 93 -9.70 -0.27 -18.19
CA PRO A 93 -10.62 -0.96 -19.11
C PRO A 93 -10.00 -2.26 -19.65
N PRO A 94 -10.80 -3.14 -20.28
CA PRO A 94 -10.26 -4.31 -20.98
C PRO A 94 -9.17 -3.91 -21.99
N LEU A 95 -8.08 -4.66 -22.03
CA LEU A 95 -6.94 -4.37 -22.90
C LEU A 95 -6.90 -5.38 -24.06
N THR A 96 -6.70 -4.90 -25.28
CA THR A 96 -6.57 -5.78 -26.45
C THR A 96 -5.14 -6.30 -26.57
N ARG A 97 -5.00 -7.62 -26.70
CA ARG A 97 -3.72 -8.29 -26.98
C ARG A 97 -3.41 -8.27 -28.48
N LEU A 98 -2.15 -8.53 -28.83
CA LEU A 98 -1.69 -8.57 -30.23
C LEU A 98 -2.36 -9.67 -31.05
N ASP A 99 -2.81 -10.75 -30.40
CA ASP A 99 -3.55 -11.87 -31.03
C ASP A 99 -5.04 -11.57 -31.23
N GLY A 100 -5.50 -10.36 -30.90
CA GLY A 100 -6.91 -9.96 -30.99
C GLY A 100 -7.77 -10.38 -29.80
N THR A 101 -7.23 -11.13 -28.84
CA THR A 101 -7.96 -11.47 -27.61
C THR A 101 -7.98 -10.29 -26.64
N THR A 102 -8.88 -10.33 -25.65
CA THR A 102 -9.04 -9.24 -24.66
C THR A 102 -8.64 -9.70 -23.26
N ALA A 103 -7.81 -8.92 -22.59
CA ALA A 103 -7.47 -9.07 -21.17
C ALA A 103 -8.54 -8.36 -20.33
N THR A 104 -9.33 -9.13 -19.59
CA THR A 104 -10.45 -8.61 -18.80
C THR A 104 -10.15 -8.63 -17.31
N SER A 105 -9.45 -9.65 -16.81
CA SER A 105 -9.09 -9.72 -15.39
C SER A 105 -7.93 -8.78 -15.05
N SER A 106 -7.92 -8.27 -13.82
CA SER A 106 -6.84 -7.41 -13.31
C SER A 106 -5.46 -8.08 -13.40
N LYS A 107 -5.39 -9.41 -13.20
CA LYS A 107 -4.14 -10.18 -13.35
C LYS A 107 -3.69 -10.20 -14.81
N GLU A 108 -4.58 -10.57 -15.74
CA GLU A 108 -4.26 -10.59 -17.17
C GLU A 108 -3.81 -9.23 -17.70
N LYS A 109 -4.42 -8.13 -17.23
CA LYS A 109 -4.02 -6.77 -17.59
C LYS A 109 -2.61 -6.44 -17.07
N ALA A 110 -2.32 -6.79 -15.82
CA ALA A 110 -1.01 -6.56 -15.22
C ALA A 110 0.08 -7.36 -15.94
N ASP A 111 -0.17 -8.64 -16.21
CA ASP A 111 0.76 -9.51 -16.92
C ASP A 111 1.00 -8.99 -18.35
N LEU A 112 -0.06 -8.61 -19.08
CA LEU A 112 0.07 -8.04 -20.42
C LEU A 112 0.91 -6.74 -20.44
N LEU A 113 0.65 -5.83 -19.50
CA LEU A 113 1.42 -4.58 -19.39
C LEU A 113 2.89 -4.87 -19.06
N ALA A 114 3.16 -5.81 -18.15
CA ALA A 114 4.50 -6.21 -17.80
C ALA A 114 5.26 -6.76 -19.02
N ASP A 115 4.64 -7.63 -19.81
CA ASP A 115 5.23 -8.19 -21.02
C ASP A 115 5.52 -7.11 -22.07
N ILE A 116 4.59 -6.17 -22.30
CA ILE A 116 4.79 -5.04 -23.21
C ILE A 116 5.97 -4.20 -22.75
N PHE A 117 6.05 -3.84 -21.47
CA PHE A 117 7.14 -3.03 -20.95
C PHE A 117 8.48 -3.77 -21.02
N ALA A 118 8.53 -5.04 -20.61
CA ALA A 118 9.75 -5.84 -20.70
C ALA A 118 10.29 -5.90 -22.14
N THR A 119 9.40 -6.06 -23.12
CA THR A 119 9.77 -6.08 -24.54
C THR A 119 10.34 -4.74 -24.99
N LYS A 120 9.75 -3.62 -24.56
CA LYS A 120 10.14 -2.26 -24.98
C LYS A 120 11.34 -1.71 -24.20
N MET A 121 11.58 -2.19 -22.99
CA MET A 121 12.67 -1.75 -22.11
C MET A 121 13.95 -2.60 -22.34
N THR A 122 14.28 -2.85 -23.60
CA THR A 122 15.51 -3.53 -23.99
C THR A 122 16.49 -2.53 -24.60
N VAL A 123 17.73 -2.54 -24.11
CA VAL A 123 18.83 -1.75 -24.70
C VAL A 123 19.61 -2.70 -25.60
N ALA A 124 19.49 -2.53 -26.92
CA ALA A 124 20.07 -3.45 -27.91
C ALA A 124 21.60 -3.54 -27.84
N ASP A 125 22.27 -2.46 -27.44
CA ASP A 125 23.71 -2.41 -27.21
C ASP A 125 23.96 -1.66 -25.89
N PRO A 126 24.42 -2.33 -24.82
CA PRO A 126 24.66 -1.71 -23.52
C PRO A 126 25.81 -0.70 -23.52
N ASN A 127 26.65 -0.72 -24.56
CA ASN A 127 27.71 0.26 -24.76
C ASN A 127 27.27 1.43 -25.67
N ARG A 128 26.05 1.36 -26.24
CA ARG A 128 25.52 2.45 -27.05
C ARG A 128 25.38 3.69 -26.17
N PRO A 129 26.01 4.81 -26.53
CA PRO A 129 25.80 6.04 -25.78
C PRO A 129 24.32 6.42 -25.81
N PRO A 130 23.78 6.96 -24.71
CA PRO A 130 22.41 7.46 -24.71
C PRO A 130 22.22 8.48 -25.83
N PRO A 131 21.02 8.58 -26.43
CA PRO A 131 20.78 9.59 -27.45
C PRO A 131 21.13 10.97 -26.90
N GLN A 132 21.97 11.70 -27.62
CA GLN A 132 22.19 13.11 -27.34
C GLN A 132 20.93 13.85 -27.75
N LEU A 133 20.04 14.05 -26.77
CA LEU A 133 18.91 14.94 -26.93
C LEU A 133 19.47 16.36 -26.98
N ALA A 134 19.07 17.13 -27.99
CA ALA A 134 19.32 18.56 -27.98
C ALA A 134 18.65 19.12 -26.72
N GLN A 135 19.43 19.80 -25.88
CA GLN A 135 18.86 20.50 -24.75
C GLN A 135 18.07 21.70 -25.28
N GLU A 136 16.75 21.57 -25.28
CA GLU A 136 15.84 22.67 -25.53
C GLU A 136 15.54 23.34 -24.19
N TYR A 137 16.22 24.47 -23.94
CA TYR A 137 15.87 25.36 -22.84
C TYR A 137 15.87 26.80 -23.37
N ASP A 138 14.87 27.57 -22.96
CA ASP A 138 14.81 29.01 -23.26
C ASP A 138 15.79 29.81 -22.40
N GLN A 139 16.15 29.28 -21.23
CA GLN A 139 17.00 29.93 -20.23
C GLN A 139 17.89 28.92 -19.52
N GLU A 140 19.16 29.28 -19.34
CA GLU A 140 20.14 28.51 -18.58
C GLU A 140 20.46 29.22 -17.27
N ILE A 141 20.41 28.50 -16.14
CA ILE A 141 20.88 29.02 -14.86
C ILE A 141 22.38 28.74 -14.76
N THR A 142 23.19 29.74 -15.11
CA THR A 142 24.66 29.64 -15.10
C THR A 142 25.27 29.85 -13.71
N MET A 143 24.56 30.54 -12.82
CA MET A 143 25.03 30.82 -11.45
C MET A 143 23.88 30.75 -10.47
N VAL A 144 24.06 29.98 -9.40
CA VAL A 144 23.16 29.96 -8.24
C VAL A 144 23.84 30.70 -7.10
N GLU A 145 23.35 31.90 -6.79
CA GLU A 145 23.85 32.68 -5.67
C GLU A 145 23.27 32.14 -4.35
N VAL A 146 24.13 31.49 -3.56
CA VAL A 146 23.80 30.99 -2.22
C VAL A 146 24.30 31.98 -1.18
N THR A 147 23.38 32.60 -0.45
CA THR A 147 23.70 33.49 0.68
C THR A 147 23.20 32.91 1.98
N GLN A 148 23.85 33.26 3.11
CA GLN A 148 23.41 32.84 4.43
C GLN A 148 21.93 33.17 4.69
N GLY A 149 21.47 34.36 4.26
CA GLY A 149 20.07 34.77 4.42
C GLY A 149 19.09 33.90 3.63
N LYS A 150 19.43 33.49 2.40
CA LYS A 150 18.60 32.56 1.60
C LYS A 150 18.53 31.18 2.26
N VAL A 151 19.65 30.66 2.76
CA VAL A 151 19.69 29.37 3.47
C VAL A 151 18.89 29.43 4.76
N GLU A 152 19.06 30.49 5.56
CA GLU A 152 18.32 30.70 6.80
C GLU A 152 16.80 30.77 6.54
N HIS A 153 16.37 31.49 5.50
CA HIS A 153 14.98 31.57 5.09
C HIS A 153 14.41 30.19 4.73
N LEU A 154 15.12 29.41 3.91
CA LEU A 154 14.70 28.07 3.52
C LEU A 154 14.59 27.12 4.72
N LEU A 155 15.58 27.11 5.60
CA LEU A 155 15.57 26.26 6.80
C LEU A 155 14.44 26.63 7.77
N ARG A 156 14.11 27.93 7.93
CA ARG A 156 12.98 28.39 8.76
C ARG A 156 11.62 27.94 8.22
N ALA A 157 11.51 27.84 6.89
CA ALA A 157 10.28 27.48 6.18
C ALA A 157 10.03 25.97 6.09
N VAL A 158 10.95 25.12 6.57
CA VAL A 158 10.79 23.67 6.59
C VAL A 158 9.56 23.26 7.42
N ASP A 159 8.66 22.46 6.83
CA ASP A 159 7.51 21.88 7.55
C ASP A 159 7.98 20.73 8.45
N VAL A 160 8.00 21.01 9.76
CA VAL A 160 8.46 20.09 10.80
C VAL A 160 7.60 18.83 10.96
N ARG A 161 6.44 18.76 10.31
CA ARG A 161 5.52 17.60 10.38
C ARG A 161 5.79 16.56 9.31
N LYS A 162 6.68 16.83 8.36
CA LYS A 162 7.07 15.86 7.33
C LYS A 162 7.93 14.75 7.94
N ALA A 163 7.88 13.58 7.32
CA ALA A 163 8.74 12.46 7.71
C ALA A 163 10.20 12.75 7.36
N SER A 164 11.12 12.16 8.12
CA SER A 164 12.55 12.15 7.79
C SER A 164 12.78 11.42 6.47
N GLY A 165 13.79 11.88 5.72
CA GLY A 165 14.25 11.21 4.51
C GLY A 165 15.05 9.93 4.80
N PRO A 166 15.60 9.29 3.77
CA PRO A 166 16.47 8.13 3.92
C PRO A 166 17.81 8.43 4.62
N ASP A 167 18.12 9.71 4.85
CA ASP A 167 19.26 10.21 5.63
C ASP A 167 19.00 10.28 7.14
N ASP A 168 17.76 10.02 7.57
CA ASP A 168 17.29 10.10 8.97
C ASP A 168 17.46 11.48 9.63
N VAL A 169 17.65 12.54 8.84
CA VAL A 169 17.70 13.91 9.34
C VAL A 169 16.28 14.47 9.46
N SER A 170 15.84 14.75 10.69
CA SER A 170 14.48 15.22 10.90
C SER A 170 14.30 16.68 10.44
N PRO A 171 13.12 17.03 9.89
CA PRO A 171 12.78 18.42 9.57
C PRO A 171 12.88 19.38 10.76
N GLN A 172 12.74 18.89 12.00
CA GLN A 172 12.93 19.68 13.21
C GLN A 172 14.39 20.08 13.42
N VAL A 173 15.33 19.16 13.19
CA VAL A 173 16.78 19.42 13.27
C VAL A 173 17.17 20.49 12.26
N LEU A 174 16.74 20.35 11.00
CA LEU A 174 17.02 21.33 9.94
C LEU A 174 16.50 22.72 10.30
N ARG A 175 15.29 22.81 10.87
CA ARG A 175 14.71 24.08 11.29
C ARG A 175 15.47 24.69 12.47
N HIS A 176 15.96 23.89 13.41
CA HIS A 176 16.81 24.38 14.50
C HIS A 176 18.16 24.91 14.01
N CYS A 177 18.74 24.34 12.95
CA CYS A 177 19.95 24.88 12.31
C CYS A 177 19.76 26.26 11.67
N SER A 178 18.53 26.77 11.57
CA SER A 178 18.26 28.13 11.08
C SER A 178 18.44 29.23 12.13
N ILE A 179 18.67 28.86 13.39
CA ILE A 179 18.86 29.81 14.49
C ILE A 179 20.32 30.25 14.45
N ARG A 180 20.54 31.56 14.28
CA ARG A 180 21.87 32.16 14.42
C ARG A 180 22.35 31.95 15.87
N VAL A 181 23.54 31.35 16.04
CA VAL A 181 24.32 31.36 17.28
C VAL A 181 25.15 32.64 17.32
#